data_AF-A0A433PKH9-F1
#
_entry.id   AF-A0A433PKH9-F1
#
_cell.length_a   1.000
_cell.length_b   1.000
_cell.length_c   1.000
_cell.angle_alpha   90.00
_cell.angle_beta   90.00
_cell.angle_gamma   90.00
#
_symmetry.space_group_name_H-M   'P 1'
#
loop_
_entity.id
_entity.type
_entity.pdbx_description
1 polymer ?
#
loop_
_entity_poly.entity_id
_entity_poly.type
_entity_poly.pdbx_seq_one_letter_code
_entity_poly.pdbx_strand_id
1 'polypeptide(L)'
;MVLETEDHELATTLRLTREDTFNILTHLHTTNPDLRHSLFDDRGRFVYLTPADYDTVANFVVERGRVSVAEVAANSGRLLGLAEDGNGRIEISL
;
A
#
# COMPACT_ATOMS: atom_id res chain seq x y z
N MET A 1 6.89 0.32 6.84
CA MET A 1 7.48 0.62 5.52
C MET A 1 6.42 0.46 4.45
N VAL A 2 5.98 1.57 3.85
CA VAL A 2 5.13 1.53 2.67
C VAL A 2 6.06 1.52 1.46
N LEU A 3 5.90 0.59 0.51
CA LEU A 3 6.57 0.69 -0.80
C LEU A 3 5.53 1.05 -1.83
N GLU A 4 5.68 2.19 -2.48
CA GLU A 4 4.87 2.60 -3.61
C GLU A 4 5.67 2.40 -4.89
N THR A 5 5.08 1.73 -5.88
CA THR A 5 5.70 1.61 -7.20
C THR A 5 4.63 1.69 -8.27
N GLU A 6 4.89 2.48 -9.32
CA GLU A 6 4.02 2.57 -10.48
C GLU A 6 4.24 1.36 -11.40
N ASP A 7 3.14 0.75 -11.86
CA ASP A 7 3.15 -0.36 -12.81
C ASP A 7 3.94 -0.06 -14.10
N HIS A 8 4.00 1.20 -14.55
CA HIS A 8 4.80 1.61 -15.71
C HIS A 8 6.31 1.49 -15.46
N GLU A 9 6.76 1.90 -14.28
CA GLU A 9 8.16 1.82 -13.86
C GLU A 9 8.58 0.35 -13.71
N LEU A 10 7.70 -0.46 -13.11
CA LEU A 10 7.87 -1.91 -13.02
C LEU A 10 7.91 -2.57 -14.40
N ALA A 11 6.98 -2.23 -15.29
CA ALA A 11 6.94 -2.77 -16.65
C ALA A 11 8.24 -2.47 -17.41
N THR A 12 8.77 -1.25 -17.27
CA THR A 12 10.04 -0.84 -17.89
C THR A 12 11.22 -1.62 -17.31
N THR A 13 11.28 -1.75 -15.98
CA THR A 13 12.34 -2.47 -15.26
C THR A 13 12.35 -3.96 -15.62
N LEU A 14 11.17 -4.56 -15.70
CA LEU A 14 10.99 -5.99 -15.99
C LEU A 14 10.97 -6.29 -17.49
N ARG A 15 10.98 -5.26 -18.36
CA ARG A 15 10.85 -5.38 -19.82
C ARG A 15 9.59 -6.13 -20.26
N LEU A 16 8.49 -5.88 -19.56
CA LEU A 16 7.18 -6.46 -19.83
C LEU A 16 6.22 -5.40 -20.36
N THR A 17 5.10 -5.83 -20.94
CA THR A 17 4.00 -4.89 -21.19
C THR A 17 3.36 -4.47 -19.87
N ARG A 18 2.64 -3.34 -19.85
CA ARG A 18 1.86 -2.94 -18.67
C ARG A 18 0.78 -3.96 -18.32
N GLU A 19 0.16 -4.56 -19.34
CA GLU A 19 -0.85 -5.61 -19.16
C GLU A 19 -0.26 -6.86 -18.50
N ASP A 20 0.91 -7.34 -18.98
CA ASP A 20 1.59 -8.48 -18.37
C ASP A 20 2.03 -8.18 -16.94
N THR A 21 2.54 -6.96 -16.69
CA THR A 21 2.94 -6.50 -15.36
C THR A 21 1.75 -6.49 -14.40
N PHE A 22 0.61 -5.95 -14.84
CA PHE A 22 -0.63 -5.95 -14.08
C PHE A 22 -1.12 -7.37 -13.77
N ASN A 23 -1.12 -8.25 -14.77
CA ASN A 23 -1.54 -9.64 -14.62
C ASN A 23 -0.63 -10.40 -13.63
N ILE A 24 0.68 -10.19 -13.69
CA ILE A 24 1.65 -10.77 -12.75
C ILE A 24 1.40 -10.24 -11.34
N LEU A 25 1.27 -8.93 -11.15
CA LEU A 25 1.07 -8.34 -9.83
C LEU A 25 -0.26 -8.81 -9.21
N THR A 26 -1.32 -8.90 -10.01
CA THR A 26 -2.62 -9.45 -9.58
C THR A 26 -2.51 -10.92 -9.19
N HIS A 27 -1.80 -11.72 -10.00
CA HIS A 27 -1.55 -13.11 -9.68
C HIS A 27 -0.74 -13.26 -8.39
N LEU A 28 0.31 -12.45 -8.21
CA LEU A 28 1.13 -12.48 -7.01
C LEU A 28 0.33 -12.08 -5.76
N HIS A 29 -0.49 -11.02 -5.83
CA HIS A 29 -1.36 -10.60 -4.73
C HIS A 29 -2.36 -11.68 -4.29
N THR A 30 -2.92 -12.42 -5.25
CA THR A 30 -3.92 -13.46 -4.98
C THR A 30 -3.32 -14.77 -4.49
N THR A 31 -2.11 -15.10 -4.94
CA THR A 31 -1.47 -16.40 -4.65
C THR A 31 -0.50 -16.36 -3.47
N ASN A 32 0.08 -15.19 -3.14
CA ASN A 32 1.07 -15.08 -2.07
C ASN A 32 0.41 -14.51 -0.80
N PRO A 33 0.38 -15.27 0.31
CA PRO A 33 -0.17 -14.79 1.57
C PRO A 33 0.47 -13.49 2.06
N ASP A 34 1.77 -13.34 1.87
CA ASP A 34 2.54 -12.19 2.33
C ASP A 34 2.21 -10.89 1.58
N LEU A 35 1.65 -11.01 0.36
CA LEU A 35 1.24 -9.87 -0.47
C LEU A 35 -0.23 -9.51 -0.31
N ARG A 36 -0.98 -10.18 0.56
CA ARG A 36 -2.39 -9.84 0.84
C ARG A 36 -2.55 -8.46 1.48
N HIS A 37 -1.47 -7.93 2.05
CA HIS A 37 -1.40 -6.59 2.63
C HIS A 37 -1.06 -5.50 1.60
N SER A 38 -0.83 -5.85 0.33
CA SER A 38 -0.67 -4.87 -0.73
C SER A 38 -2.01 -4.40 -1.31
N LEU A 39 -2.04 -3.15 -1.77
CA LEU A 39 -3.16 -2.54 -2.47
C LEU A 39 -2.76 -2.29 -3.92
N PHE A 40 -3.70 -2.56 -4.83
CA PHE A 40 -3.61 -2.20 -6.24
C PHE A 40 -4.69 -1.18 -6.52
N ASP A 41 -4.33 0.02 -6.97
CA ASP A 41 -5.33 1.00 -7.41
C ASP A 41 -5.65 0.87 -8.91
N ASP A 42 -6.75 1.48 -9.34
CA ASP A 42 -7.21 1.51 -10.73
C ASP A 42 -6.30 2.33 -11.67
N ARG A 43 -5.34 3.05 -11.11
CA ARG A 43 -4.37 3.88 -11.84
C ARG A 43 -3.03 3.17 -12.07
N GLY A 44 -2.87 1.96 -11.55
CA GLY A 44 -1.64 1.18 -11.70
C GLY A 44 -0.63 1.38 -10.56
N ARG A 45 -1.04 1.95 -9.42
CA ARG A 45 -0.16 2.04 -8.24
C ARG A 45 -0.24 0.78 -7.42
N PHE A 46 0.92 0.20 -7.13
CA PHE A 46 1.09 -0.88 -6.17
C PHE A 46 1.60 -0.30 -4.86
N VAL A 47 0.86 -0.52 -3.77
CA VAL A 47 1.23 -0.08 -2.43
C VAL A 47 1.38 -1.30 -1.54
N TYR A 48 2.58 -1.59 -1.05
CA TYR A 48 2.80 -2.67 -0.10
C TYR A 48 2.84 -2.15 1.34
N LEU A 49 2.02 -2.72 2.22
CA LEU A 49 2.13 -2.55 3.67
C LEU A 49 2.84 -3.74 4.27
N THR A 50 3.78 -3.50 5.19
CA THR A 50 4.35 -4.61 5.98
C THR A 50 3.26 -5.25 6.86
N PRO A 51 3.40 -6.53 7.24
CA PRO A 51 2.45 -7.18 8.14
C PRO A 51 2.26 -6.40 9.46
N ALA A 52 3.33 -5.84 10.01
CA ALA A 52 3.27 -5.04 11.24
C ALA A 52 2.48 -3.73 11.08
N ASP A 53 2.65 -3.06 9.95
CA ASP A 53 1.89 -1.85 9.61
C ASP A 53 0.40 -2.17 9.42
N TYR A 54 0.12 -3.28 8.75
CA TYR A 54 -1.24 -3.79 8.56
C TYR A 54 -1.90 -4.13 9.91
N ASP A 55 -1.19 -4.85 10.79
CA ASP A 55 -1.68 -5.18 12.13
C ASP A 55 -1.94 -3.94 12.98
N THR A 56 -1.12 -2.89 12.83
CA THR A 56 -1.32 -1.62 13.53
C THR A 56 -2.63 -0.94 13.10
N VAL A 57 -2.92 -0.92 11.80
CA VAL A 57 -4.19 -0.38 11.28
C VAL A 57 -5.37 -1.27 11.67
N ALA A 58 -5.21 -2.59 11.62
CA ALA A 58 -6.25 -3.54 12.02
C ALA A 58 -6.60 -3.42 13.50
N ASN A 59 -5.59 -3.30 14.38
CA ASN A 59 -5.79 -3.10 15.81
C ASN A 59 -6.50 -1.77 16.09
N PHE A 60 -6.14 -0.69 15.40
CA PHE A 60 -6.86 0.58 15.52
C PHE A 60 -8.35 0.44 15.20
N VAL A 61 -8.69 -0.29 14.12
CA VAL A 61 -10.09 -0.56 13.74
C VAL A 61 -10.80 -1.39 14.82
N VAL A 62 -10.16 -2.44 15.32
CA VAL A 62 -10.73 -3.33 16.34
C VAL A 62 -10.97 -2.59 17.66
N GLU A 63 -9.98 -1.82 18.14
CA GLU A 63 -10.05 -1.07 19.40
C GLU A 63 -11.10 0.04 19.36
N ARG A 64 -11.24 0.74 18.23
CA ARG A 64 -12.22 1.82 18.05
C ARG A 64 -13.61 1.31 17.68
N GLY A 65 -13.73 0.07 17.23
CA GLY A 65 -14.98 -0.51 16.76
C GLY A 65 -15.40 0.04 15.40
N ARG A 66 -16.46 0.86 15.34
CA ARG A 66 -16.95 1.42 14.07
C ARG A 66 -16.12 2.65 13.68
N VAL A 67 -15.15 2.46 12.81
CA VAL A 67 -14.38 3.54 12.19
C VAL A 67 -14.77 3.73 10.73
N SER A 68 -14.88 4.98 10.31
CA SER A 68 -15.07 5.32 8.89
C SER A 68 -13.74 5.28 8.15
N VAL A 69 -13.78 5.10 6.82
CA VAL A 69 -12.58 5.18 5.97
C VAL A 69 -11.87 6.53 6.14
N ALA A 70 -12.63 7.62 6.29
CA ALA A 70 -12.08 8.95 6.54
C ALA A 70 -11.31 9.02 7.87
N GLU A 71 -11.78 8.34 8.91
CA GLU A 71 -11.11 8.30 10.21
C GLU A 71 -9.82 7.46 10.18
N VAL A 72 -9.83 6.35 9.44
CA VAL A 72 -8.62 5.55 9.19
C VAL A 72 -7.60 6.38 8.40
N ALA A 73 -8.02 7.07 7.34
CA ALA A 73 -7.14 7.92 6.53
C ALA A 73 -6.55 9.10 7.32
N ALA A 74 -7.36 9.73 8.19
CA ALA A 74 -6.88 10.82 9.05
C ALA A 74 -5.86 10.36 10.11
N ASN A 75 -5.87 9.06 10.46
CA ASN A 75 -4.92 8.49 11.43
C ASN A 75 -3.79 7.71 10.77
N SER A 76 -3.86 7.37 9.47
CA SER A 76 -2.94 6.44 8.82
C SER A 76 -1.49 6.94 8.84
N GLY A 77 -1.24 8.22 8.59
CA GLY A 77 0.09 8.81 8.69
C GLY A 77 0.72 8.59 10.07
N ARG A 78 -0.06 8.82 11.15
CA ARG A 78 0.38 8.56 12.53
C ARG A 78 0.52 7.08 12.85
N LEU A 79 -0.43 6.25 12.42
CA LEU A 79 -0.42 4.80 12.66
C LEU A 79 0.77 4.12 11.99
N LEU A 80 1.16 4.61 10.82
CA LEU A 80 2.24 4.07 10.00
C LEU A 80 3.59 4.77 10.24
N GLY A 81 3.65 5.72 11.18
CA GLY A 81 4.86 6.47 11.49
C GLY A 81 5.41 7.29 10.32
N LEU A 82 4.54 7.68 9.39
CA LEU A 82 4.92 8.42 8.19
C LEU A 82 5.03 9.90 8.53
N ALA A 83 6.21 10.50 8.30
CA ALA A 83 6.38 11.93 8.45
C ALA A 83 5.69 12.62 7.27
N GLU A 84 4.77 13.54 7.56
CA GLU A 84 4.20 14.41 6.52
C GLU A 84 5.28 15.38 6.07
N ASP A 85 5.67 15.33 4.79
CA ASP A 85 6.35 16.48 4.22
C ASP A 85 5.35 17.64 4.16
N GLY A 86 5.82 18.88 4.25
CA GLY A 86 4.96 20.08 4.32
C GLY A 86 4.08 20.31 3.08
N ASN A 87 4.00 19.36 2.15
CA ASN A 87 3.20 19.37 0.94
C ASN A 87 2.12 18.27 0.92
N GLY A 88 1.88 17.59 2.04
CA GLY A 88 0.90 16.52 2.17
C GLY A 88 1.29 15.25 1.42
N ARG A 89 2.57 15.11 1.05
CA ARG A 89 3.11 13.86 0.52
C ARG A 89 3.64 13.06 1.70
N ILE A 90 3.32 11.79 1.67
CA ILE A 90 3.80 10.82 2.64
C ILE A 90 5.23 10.47 2.22
N GLU A 91 6.24 10.96 2.94
CA GLU A 91 7.63 10.55 2.69
C GLU A 91 7.91 9.23 3.41
N ILE A 92 8.20 8.20 2.62
CA ILE A 92 8.71 6.92 3.11
C ILE A 92 10.20 7.10 3.40
N SER A 93 10.57 7.16 4.69
CA SER A 93 11.98 7.15 5.07
C SER A 93 12.57 5.75 4.83
N LEU A 94 13.64 5.68 4.02
CA LEU A 94 14.45 4.48 3.76
C LEU A 94 15.36 4.13 4.95
#